data_AF-A0A3D3I911-F1
#
_entry.id   AF-A0A3D3I911-F1
#
_cell.length_a   1.000
_cell.length_b   1.000
_cell.length_c   1.000
_cell.angle_alpha   90.00
_cell.angle_beta   90.00
_cell.angle_gamma   90.00
#
_symmetry.space_group_name_H-M   'P 1'
#
loop_
_entity.id
_entity.type
_entity.pdbx_description
1 polymer ?
#
loop_
_entity_poly.entity_id
_entity_poly.type
_entity_poly.pdbx_seq_one_letter_code
_entity_poly.pdbx_strand_id
1 'polypeptide(L)'
;LQRFSTWANSHKSQLISPDGYDMEHNEAWPGGRTNHYWFDLNRDWLPGQLPESQARIAKFHQWKPNLLTDHHEQGTDATFFFMPGEPTRVHPMTPRKNQELTKKLGEFHAKALDKIGSLYFTQEGYDDFYYGKGSTYPDVQGCIGILFEQASSRGHAQESENG
;
A
#
# COMPACT_ATOMS: atom_id res chain seq x y z
N LEU A 1 18.76 -3.67 -6.87
CA LEU A 1 19.16 -2.91 -5.65
C LEU A 1 17.88 -2.46 -4.95
N GLN A 2 17.75 -2.72 -3.66
CA GLN A 2 16.62 -2.25 -2.83
C GLN A 2 17.02 -0.91 -2.19
N ARG A 3 16.38 0.22 -2.55
CA ARG A 3 16.75 1.57 -2.06
C ARG A 3 16.60 1.69 -0.55
N PHE A 4 15.44 1.29 -0.02
CA PHE A 4 15.15 1.31 1.41
C PHE A 4 16.20 0.54 2.22
N SER A 5 16.44 -0.74 1.88
CA SER A 5 17.41 -1.54 2.63
C SER A 5 18.83 -1.02 2.49
N THR A 6 19.17 -0.36 1.38
CA THR A 6 20.48 0.28 1.21
C THR A 6 20.61 1.46 2.16
N TRP A 7 19.59 2.33 2.22
CA TRP A 7 19.55 3.49 3.11
C TRP A 7 19.63 3.09 4.58
N ALA A 8 18.73 2.21 5.02
CA ALA A 8 18.68 1.77 6.42
C ALA A 8 20.01 1.12 6.85
N ASN A 9 20.65 0.33 5.97
CA ASN A 9 21.93 -0.29 6.31
C ASN A 9 23.14 0.64 6.24
N SER A 10 23.09 1.72 5.44
CA SER A 10 24.19 2.68 5.36
C SER A 10 24.13 3.74 6.46
N HIS A 11 22.94 4.02 7.00
CA HIS A 11 22.72 5.04 8.03
C HIS A 11 22.47 4.47 9.43
N LYS A 12 22.39 3.14 9.59
CA LYS A 12 22.26 2.55 10.93
C LYS A 12 23.46 2.88 11.80
N SER A 13 23.18 3.22 13.06
CA SER A 13 24.18 3.32 14.10
C SER A 13 24.64 1.94 14.60
N GLN A 14 25.84 1.85 15.16
CA GLN A 14 26.30 0.64 15.87
C GLN A 14 25.45 0.36 17.11
N LEU A 15 24.95 1.42 17.75
CA LEU A 15 23.94 1.36 18.80
C LEU A 15 22.63 1.84 18.19
N ILE A 16 21.66 0.94 18.03
CA ILE A 16 20.37 1.25 17.40
C ILE A 16 19.72 2.41 18.15
N SER A 17 19.43 3.49 17.43
CA SER A 17 18.70 4.65 17.92
C SER A 17 17.25 4.52 17.45
N PRO A 18 16.26 4.48 18.35
CA PRO A 18 14.85 4.47 17.95
C PRO A 18 14.28 5.90 17.77
N ASP A 19 15.06 6.95 18.06
CA ASP A 19 14.63 8.34 17.91
C ASP A 19 14.27 8.63 16.45
N GLY A 20 13.01 9.01 16.19
CA GLY A 20 12.51 9.31 14.85
C GLY A 20 13.25 10.44 14.11
N TYR A 21 14.06 11.25 14.81
CA TYR A 21 14.95 12.25 14.20
C TYR A 21 16.31 11.71 13.76
N ASP A 22 16.62 10.44 14.01
CA ASP A 22 17.83 9.79 13.51
C ASP A 22 17.84 9.77 11.97
N MET A 23 19.04 9.87 11.40
CA MET A 23 19.25 9.88 9.95
C MET A 23 18.74 8.59 9.28
N GLU A 24 18.74 7.47 10.00
CA GLU A 24 18.20 6.20 9.50
C GLU A 24 16.74 6.32 9.04
N HIS A 25 15.89 7.04 9.79
CA HIS A 25 14.44 7.13 9.54
C HIS A 25 14.05 8.20 8.52
N ASN A 26 15.00 9.05 8.15
CA ASN A 26 14.77 10.27 7.37
C ASN A 26 15.49 10.22 6.01
N GLU A 27 14.97 9.41 5.09
CA GLU A 27 15.48 9.34 3.71
C GLU A 27 15.61 10.72 3.05
N ALA A 28 16.78 10.98 2.45
CA ALA A 28 17.01 12.19 1.69
C ALA A 28 16.06 12.29 0.47
N TRP A 29 15.65 13.52 0.14
CA TRP A 29 14.87 13.75 -1.06
C TRP A 29 15.72 13.55 -2.32
N PRO A 30 15.23 12.85 -3.37
CA PRO A 30 13.93 12.17 -3.46
C PRO A 30 13.97 10.74 -2.91
N GLY A 31 13.00 10.43 -2.03
CA GLY A 31 12.85 9.12 -1.39
C GLY A 31 12.38 7.99 -2.33
N GLY A 32 12.10 6.83 -1.76
CA GLY A 32 11.76 5.59 -2.50
C GLY A 32 10.43 5.56 -3.26
N ARG A 33 9.55 6.57 -3.12
CA ARG A 33 8.19 6.56 -3.67
C ARG A 33 8.10 6.51 -5.20
N THR A 34 9.08 7.07 -5.89
CA THR A 34 9.03 7.24 -7.35
C THR A 34 10.10 6.42 -8.07
N ASN A 35 9.90 6.18 -9.36
CA ASN A 35 10.92 5.52 -10.19
C ASN A 35 12.14 6.43 -10.43
N HIS A 36 13.09 5.95 -11.24
CA HIS A 36 14.33 6.70 -11.55
C HIS A 36 14.08 8.10 -12.12
N TYR A 37 12.96 8.29 -12.83
CA TYR A 37 12.56 9.55 -13.47
C TYR A 37 11.49 10.31 -12.67
N TRP A 38 11.31 9.97 -11.39
CA TRP A 38 10.39 10.61 -10.46
C TRP A 38 8.91 10.49 -10.77
N PHE A 39 8.51 9.46 -11.51
CA PHE A 39 7.09 9.12 -11.68
C PHE A 39 6.60 8.17 -10.58
N ASP A 40 5.38 8.41 -10.10
CA ASP A 40 4.67 7.53 -9.16
C ASP A 40 4.03 6.37 -9.95
N LEU A 41 4.61 5.17 -9.82
CA LEU A 41 4.12 3.97 -10.50
C LEU A 41 2.72 3.53 -10.02
N ASN A 42 2.27 3.98 -8.84
CA ASN A 42 0.92 3.74 -8.34
C ASN A 42 -0.08 4.81 -8.81
N ARG A 43 0.25 5.56 -9.86
CA ARG A 43 -0.68 6.39 -10.64
C ARG A 43 -0.73 5.99 -12.12
N ASP A 44 0.10 5.04 -12.53
CA ASP A 44 0.32 4.68 -13.94
C ASP A 44 -0.35 3.35 -14.35
N TRP A 45 -1.21 2.76 -13.51
CA TRP A 45 -1.90 1.51 -13.87
C TRP A 45 -2.89 1.66 -15.03
N LEU A 46 -3.64 2.77 -15.07
CA LEU A 46 -4.56 3.04 -16.18
C LEU A 46 -3.84 3.69 -17.37
N PRO A 47 -2.99 4.73 -17.18
CA PRO A 47 -2.27 5.34 -18.30
C PRO A 47 -1.26 4.38 -18.97
N GLY A 48 -0.60 3.51 -18.20
CA GLY A 48 0.35 2.52 -18.71
C GLY A 48 1.49 3.15 -19.51
N GLN A 49 1.96 4.33 -19.13
CA GLN A 49 2.98 5.06 -19.89
C GLN A 49 4.38 4.49 -19.65
N LEU A 50 4.63 4.00 -18.44
CA LEU A 50 5.96 3.56 -18.02
C LEU A 50 6.17 2.07 -18.33
N PRO A 51 7.40 1.68 -18.70
CA PRO A 51 7.68 0.30 -19.10
C PRO A 51 7.40 -0.71 -17.98
N GLU A 52 7.62 -0.34 -16.72
CA GLU A 52 7.30 -1.17 -15.56
C GLU A 52 5.79 -1.44 -15.44
N SER A 53 4.95 -0.43 -15.69
CA SER A 53 3.50 -0.57 -15.67
C SER A 53 3.01 -1.39 -16.86
N GLN A 54 3.53 -1.16 -18.07
CA GLN A 54 3.20 -1.94 -19.27
C GLN A 54 3.50 -3.43 -19.07
N ALA A 55 4.68 -3.75 -18.54
CA ALA A 55 5.06 -5.13 -18.24
C ALA A 55 4.14 -5.76 -17.19
N ARG A 56 3.81 -5.02 -16.12
CA ARG A 56 2.91 -5.47 -15.05
C ARG A 56 1.50 -5.74 -15.58
N ILE A 57 0.93 -4.82 -16.36
CA ILE A 57 -0.43 -4.94 -16.93
C ILE A 57 -0.49 -6.10 -17.93
N ALA A 58 0.55 -6.28 -18.76
CA ALA A 58 0.64 -7.42 -19.66
C ALA A 58 0.59 -8.75 -18.88
N LYS A 59 1.33 -8.84 -17.77
CA LYS A 59 1.32 -10.04 -16.92
C LYS A 59 -0.02 -10.24 -16.20
N PHE A 60 -0.61 -9.17 -15.68
CA PHE A 60 -1.94 -9.19 -15.08
C PHE A 60 -2.98 -9.72 -16.06
N HIS A 61 -2.96 -9.28 -17.32
CA HIS A 61 -3.88 -9.76 -18.34
C HIS A 61 -3.56 -11.15 -18.89
N GLN A 62 -2.30 -11.61 -18.79
CA GLN A 62 -1.95 -13.00 -19.10
C GLN A 62 -2.50 -13.96 -18.03
N TRP A 63 -2.40 -13.58 -16.75
CA TRP A 63 -2.79 -14.45 -15.64
C TRP A 63 -4.26 -14.35 -15.26
N LYS A 64 -4.87 -13.16 -15.41
CA LYS A 64 -6.26 -12.86 -15.05
C LYS A 64 -6.59 -13.29 -13.61
N PRO A 65 -5.94 -12.72 -12.59
CA PRO A 65 -6.22 -13.07 -11.21
C PRO A 65 -7.65 -12.75 -10.81
N ASN A 66 -8.16 -13.51 -9.82
CA ASN A 66 -9.38 -13.16 -9.10
C ASN A 66 -9.14 -12.13 -7.99
N LEU A 67 -7.92 -12.09 -7.45
CA LEU A 67 -7.51 -11.22 -6.34
C LEU A 67 -6.12 -10.63 -6.64
N LEU A 68 -5.96 -9.34 -6.42
CA LEU A 68 -4.68 -8.65 -6.47
C LEU A 68 -4.50 -7.84 -5.18
N THR A 69 -3.35 -8.01 -4.53
CA THR A 69 -3.01 -7.26 -3.31
C THR A 69 -1.95 -6.21 -3.62
N ASP A 70 -2.21 -4.98 -3.19
CA ASP A 70 -1.35 -3.81 -3.35
C ASP A 70 -0.86 -3.42 -1.96
N HIS A 71 0.41 -3.71 -1.66
CA HIS A 71 0.98 -3.53 -0.33
C HIS A 71 1.84 -2.27 -0.27
N HIS A 72 1.52 -1.41 0.70
CA HIS A 72 2.17 -0.12 0.95
C HIS A 72 2.47 0.04 2.43
N GLU A 73 3.22 1.09 2.74
CA GLU A 73 3.59 1.50 4.08
C GLU A 73 3.18 2.96 4.33
N GLN A 74 2.74 3.23 5.54
CA GLN A 74 2.35 4.56 6.04
C GLN A 74 3.38 5.11 7.04
N GLY A 75 3.01 6.18 7.73
CA GLY A 75 3.75 6.66 8.89
C GLY A 75 3.84 5.61 9.99
N THR A 76 4.84 5.77 10.86
CA THR A 76 5.12 4.85 11.97
C THR A 76 3.97 4.77 12.96
N ASP A 77 3.28 5.89 13.22
CA ASP A 77 2.16 5.96 14.17
C ASP A 77 0.81 5.53 13.56
N ALA A 78 0.79 5.14 12.28
CA ALA A 78 -0.43 4.65 11.66
C ALA A 78 -0.81 3.26 12.16
N THR A 79 -2.11 2.99 12.27
CA THR A 79 -2.61 1.62 12.45
C THR A 79 -2.80 0.95 11.08
N PHE A 80 -2.96 -0.38 11.06
CA PHE A 80 -3.01 -1.14 9.82
C PHE A 80 -4.30 -0.86 9.04
N PHE A 81 -4.21 -0.54 7.75
CA PHE A 81 -5.39 -0.37 6.89
C PHE A 81 -5.52 -1.49 5.86
N PHE A 82 -6.76 -1.87 5.60
CA PHE A 82 -7.14 -2.73 4.49
C PHE A 82 -8.51 -2.33 3.93
N MET A 83 -8.70 -2.61 2.64
CA MET A 83 -9.96 -2.37 1.95
C MET A 83 -11.15 -3.08 2.60
N PRO A 84 -12.36 -2.49 2.58
CA PRO A 84 -12.79 -1.38 1.71
C PRO A 84 -12.31 0.02 2.14
N GLY A 85 -12.20 0.93 1.18
CA GLY A 85 -12.01 2.36 1.43
C GLY A 85 -13.32 3.07 1.76
N GLU A 86 -13.28 4.40 1.79
CA GLU A 86 -14.43 5.29 2.02
C GLU A 86 -15.59 4.95 1.05
N PRO A 87 -16.75 4.50 1.56
CA PRO A 87 -17.87 4.01 0.73
C PRO A 87 -18.42 5.02 -0.27
N THR A 88 -18.30 6.32 0.02
CA THR A 88 -18.77 7.39 -0.87
C THR A 88 -17.81 7.70 -2.02
N ARG A 89 -16.60 7.13 -2.01
CA ARG A 89 -15.53 7.40 -2.98
C ARG A 89 -15.19 6.17 -3.80
N VAL A 90 -16.21 5.47 -4.29
CA VAL A 90 -16.07 4.34 -5.20
C VAL A 90 -16.38 4.80 -6.62
N HIS A 91 -15.57 4.38 -7.59
CA HIS A 91 -15.81 4.73 -8.99
C HIS A 91 -17.16 4.13 -9.48
N PRO A 92 -18.03 4.89 -10.16
CA PRO A 92 -19.37 4.43 -10.56
C PRO A 92 -19.39 3.18 -11.46
N MET A 93 -18.30 2.93 -12.19
CA MET A 93 -18.16 1.73 -13.04
C MET A 93 -17.74 0.48 -12.26
N THR A 94 -17.35 0.60 -10.98
CA THR A 94 -17.00 -0.55 -10.15
C THR A 94 -18.29 -1.31 -9.82
N PRO A 95 -18.41 -2.61 -10.17
CA PRO A 95 -19.62 -3.36 -9.90
C PRO A 95 -19.90 -3.44 -8.40
N ARG A 96 -21.16 -3.26 -7.98
CA ARG A 96 -21.56 -3.39 -6.57
C ARG A 96 -21.12 -4.71 -5.93
N LYS A 97 -21.15 -5.80 -6.70
CA LYS A 97 -20.71 -7.12 -6.25
C LYS A 97 -19.21 -7.18 -5.90
N ASN A 98 -18.36 -6.38 -6.57
CA ASN A 98 -16.95 -6.26 -6.20
C ASN A 98 -16.84 -5.72 -4.76
N GLN A 99 -17.51 -4.60 -4.46
CA GLN A 99 -17.50 -4.00 -3.12
C GLN A 99 -18.11 -4.91 -2.03
N GLU A 100 -19.15 -5.68 -2.37
CA GLU A 100 -19.71 -6.70 -1.46
C GLU A 100 -18.69 -7.81 -1.13
N LEU A 101 -17.87 -8.22 -2.10
CA LEU A 101 -16.81 -9.21 -1.89
C LEU A 101 -15.61 -8.60 -1.15
N THR A 102 -15.21 -7.38 -1.50
CA THR A 102 -14.19 -6.61 -0.78
C THR A 102 -14.55 -6.45 0.69
N LYS A 103 -15.81 -6.14 1.01
CA LYS A 103 -16.29 -6.08 2.39
C LYS A 103 -16.15 -7.42 3.13
N LYS A 104 -16.49 -8.54 2.49
CA LYS A 104 -16.32 -9.89 3.09
C LYS A 104 -14.85 -10.22 3.36
N LEU A 105 -13.95 -9.81 2.47
CA LEU A 105 -12.51 -9.94 2.68
C LEU A 105 -12.04 -9.05 3.84
N GLY A 106 -12.54 -7.82 3.92
CA GLY A 106 -12.29 -6.92 5.05
C GLY A 106 -12.73 -7.53 6.38
N GLU A 107 -13.93 -8.09 6.47
CA GLU A 107 -14.42 -8.79 7.67
C GLU A 107 -13.53 -10.00 8.04
N PHE A 108 -12.94 -10.67 7.06
CA PHE A 108 -11.98 -11.74 7.30
C PHE A 108 -10.65 -11.22 7.87
N HIS A 109 -10.09 -10.14 7.31
CA HIS A 109 -8.86 -9.52 7.81
C HIS A 109 -9.05 -8.93 9.21
N ALA A 110 -10.18 -8.27 9.46
CA ALA A 110 -10.56 -7.72 10.76
C ALA A 110 -10.49 -8.81 11.86
N LYS A 111 -11.15 -9.95 11.63
CA LYS A 111 -11.11 -11.08 12.58
C LYS A 111 -9.70 -11.61 12.84
N ALA A 112 -8.83 -11.58 11.83
CA ALA A 112 -7.45 -12.02 11.98
C ALA A 112 -6.65 -11.04 12.86
N LEU A 113 -6.84 -9.73 12.67
CA LEU A 113 -6.17 -8.70 13.47
C LEU A 113 -6.74 -8.61 14.90
N ASP A 114 -8.06 -8.75 15.06
CA ASP A 114 -8.73 -8.85 16.37
C ASP A 114 -8.13 -10.00 17.20
N LYS A 115 -7.87 -11.15 16.56
CA LYS A 115 -7.31 -12.33 17.23
C LYS A 115 -5.92 -12.10 17.79
N ILE A 116 -5.12 -11.23 17.16
CA ILE A 116 -3.77 -10.90 17.62
C ILE A 116 -3.72 -9.58 18.42
N GLY A 117 -4.86 -8.92 18.61
CA GLY A 117 -4.95 -7.66 19.34
C GLY A 117 -4.33 -6.46 18.59
N SER A 118 -4.22 -6.53 17.26
CA SER A 118 -3.65 -5.45 16.44
C SER A 118 -4.73 -4.43 16.09
N LEU A 119 -4.40 -3.14 16.24
CA LEU A 119 -5.28 -2.05 15.80
C LEU A 119 -5.31 -1.95 14.28
N TYR A 120 -6.48 -1.58 13.74
CA TYR A 120 -6.68 -1.35 12.32
C TYR A 120 -7.81 -0.35 12.05
N PHE A 121 -7.87 0.13 10.82
CA PHE A 121 -8.98 0.93 10.31
C PHE A 121 -9.37 0.50 8.89
N THR A 122 -10.61 0.77 8.51
CA THR A 122 -11.19 0.46 7.20
C THR A 122 -12.40 1.36 6.96
N GLN A 123 -12.86 1.48 5.71
CA GLN A 123 -13.99 2.34 5.30
C GLN A 123 -13.76 3.85 5.47
N GLU A 124 -12.52 4.29 5.64
CA GLU A 124 -12.15 5.70 5.78
C GLU A 124 -10.76 5.97 5.20
N GLY A 125 -10.41 7.25 4.99
CA GLY A 125 -9.10 7.70 4.52
C GLY A 125 -8.84 7.48 3.02
N TYR A 126 -8.88 6.22 2.57
CA TYR A 126 -8.57 5.80 1.20
C TYR A 126 -9.82 5.67 0.33
N ASP A 127 -9.64 5.73 -1.00
CA ASP A 127 -10.73 5.68 -1.99
C ASP A 127 -10.54 4.58 -3.04
N ASP A 128 -11.65 4.23 -3.69
CA ASP A 128 -11.74 3.36 -4.87
C ASP A 128 -12.15 4.12 -6.14
N PHE A 129 -11.88 5.42 -6.21
CA PHE A 129 -12.38 6.27 -7.28
C PHE A 129 -11.47 6.26 -8.51
N TYR A 130 -10.16 6.41 -8.33
CA TYR A 130 -9.24 6.50 -9.48
C TYR A 130 -8.62 5.15 -9.83
N TYR A 131 -8.82 4.66 -11.06
CA TYR A 131 -8.28 3.40 -11.57
C TYR A 131 -6.78 3.42 -11.95
N GLY A 132 -6.04 4.48 -11.65
CA GLY A 132 -4.59 4.48 -11.85
C GLY A 132 -3.79 3.79 -10.74
N LYS A 133 -4.45 3.19 -9.75
CA LYS A 133 -3.83 2.52 -8.59
C LYS A 133 -3.94 1.00 -8.73
N GLY A 134 -3.01 0.28 -8.09
CA GLY A 134 -3.03 -1.19 -8.06
C GLY A 134 -4.21 -1.75 -7.29
N SER A 135 -4.69 -1.02 -6.29
CA SER A 135 -5.87 -1.40 -5.53
C SER A 135 -7.19 -1.26 -6.29
N THR A 136 -7.26 -0.50 -7.38
CA THR A 136 -8.53 -0.14 -8.05
C THR A 136 -8.59 -0.55 -9.52
N TYR A 137 -7.48 -0.48 -10.26
CA TYR A 137 -7.43 -0.95 -11.66
C TYR A 137 -7.98 -2.39 -11.84
N PRO A 138 -7.70 -3.35 -10.93
CA PRO A 138 -8.22 -4.71 -11.06
C PRO A 138 -9.75 -4.78 -10.97
N ASP A 139 -10.40 -3.86 -10.24
CA ASP A 139 -11.85 -3.91 -9.97
C ASP A 139 -12.69 -3.76 -11.24
N VAL A 140 -12.26 -2.91 -12.16
CA VAL A 140 -12.93 -2.74 -13.47
C VAL A 140 -12.59 -3.87 -14.46
N GLN A 141 -11.63 -4.73 -14.12
CA GLN A 141 -11.16 -5.85 -14.94
C GLN A 141 -11.71 -7.21 -14.49
N GLY A 142 -12.65 -7.22 -13.54
CA GLY A 142 -13.27 -8.44 -13.00
C GLY A 142 -12.44 -9.15 -11.92
N CYS A 143 -11.40 -8.49 -11.40
CA CYS A 143 -10.63 -8.91 -10.24
C CYS A 143 -11.10 -8.11 -9.01
N ILE A 144 -10.71 -8.52 -7.81
CA ILE A 144 -10.81 -7.71 -6.59
C ILE A 144 -9.42 -7.16 -6.29
N GLY A 145 -9.27 -5.84 -6.27
CA GLY A 145 -8.07 -5.18 -5.77
C GLY A 145 -8.18 -4.90 -4.27
N ILE A 146 -7.11 -5.17 -3.51
CA ILE A 146 -7.05 -4.88 -2.08
C ILE A 146 -5.79 -4.07 -1.79
N LEU A 147 -5.97 -2.82 -1.38
CA LEU A 147 -4.93 -2.03 -0.74
C LEU A 147 -4.71 -2.55 0.69
N PHE A 148 -3.44 -2.79 1.02
CA PHE A 148 -2.95 -2.96 2.38
C PHE A 148 -1.94 -1.86 2.68
N GLU A 149 -2.07 -1.26 3.84
CA GLU A 149 -1.20 -0.20 4.27
C GLU A 149 -0.78 -0.47 5.72
N GLN A 150 0.51 -0.73 5.93
CA GLN A 150 1.05 -1.05 7.25
C GLN A 150 1.82 0.13 7.84
N ALA A 151 1.91 0.18 9.16
CA ALA A 151 2.85 1.08 9.83
C ALA A 151 4.29 0.78 9.37
N SER A 152 5.06 1.82 9.08
CA SER A 152 6.46 1.66 8.71
C SER A 152 7.37 1.73 9.95
N SER A 153 8.30 0.79 10.09
CA SER A 153 9.40 0.90 11.06
C SER A 153 10.46 1.91 10.65
N ARG A 154 10.48 2.31 9.36
CA ARG A 154 11.49 3.17 8.70
C ARG A 154 12.93 2.89 9.13
N GLY A 155 13.29 1.61 9.32
CA GLY A 155 14.59 1.25 9.87
C GLY A 155 14.52 0.00 10.74
N HIS A 156 15.51 -0.17 11.59
CA HIS A 156 15.68 -1.35 12.45
C HIS A 156 14.87 -1.29 13.75
N ALA A 157 14.68 -0.09 14.32
CA ALA A 157 13.78 0.17 15.44
C ALA A 157 13.39 1.65 15.40
N GLN A 158 12.16 1.99 15.77
CA GLN A 158 11.70 3.37 15.82
C GLN A 158 10.66 3.52 16.92
N GLU A 159 10.76 4.60 17.69
CA GLU A 159 9.72 4.99 18.66
C GLU A 159 8.42 5.30 17.93
N SER A 160 7.31 4.89 18.55
CA SER A 160 5.97 5.27 18.14
C SER A 160 5.19 5.81 19.34
N GLU A 161 4.08 6.49 19.08
CA GLU A 161 3.16 6.92 20.15
C GLU A 161 2.66 5.75 21.02
N ASN A 162 2.75 4.51 20.53
CA ASN A 162 2.27 3.31 21.19
C ASN A 162 3.38 2.41 21.79
N GLY A 163 4.64 2.88 21.78
CA GLY A 163 5.80 2.13 22.30
C GLY A 163 6.51 1.32 21.23
#